data_AF-A0A563EA20-F1
#
_entry.id   AF-A0A563EA20-F1
#
_cell.length_a   1.000
_cell.length_b   1.000
_cell.length_c   1.000
_cell.angle_alpha   90.00
_cell.angle_beta   90.00
_cell.angle_gamma   90.00
#
_symmetry.space_group_name_H-M   'P 1'
#
loop_
_entity.id
_entity.type
_entity.pdbx_description
1 polymer ?
#
loop_
_entity_poly.entity_id
_entity_poly.type
_entity_poly.pdbx_seq_one_letter_code
_entity_poly.pdbx_strand_id
1 'polypeptide(L)'
;MAGRILRADILRVAIELLDRGGLPALVMRRIAAELDVQQSALYWHFRNKQELLAALADQIIDAVAAPTSTGWPSRLEELCGNLRAELLEHKDGADLVATAFAFRLGAGEAIRRFEGELDRAGLSTQEAQTAASVLLHYVLGYTTNEQQHRQAADLGALDPQSMPHDRTPFGTEDFLRGVRLVVRGIGPAAADG
;
A
#
# COMPACT_ATOMS: atom_id res chain seq x y z
N MET A 1 -27.73 -25.19 6.70
CA MET A 1 -27.89 -24.44 5.45
C MET A 1 -26.64 -23.57 5.30
N ALA A 2 -25.75 -23.88 4.37
CA ALA A 2 -24.62 -22.99 4.11
C ALA A 2 -25.17 -21.70 3.51
N GLY A 3 -25.04 -20.59 4.23
CA GLY A 3 -25.39 -19.27 3.72
C GLY A 3 -24.59 -18.98 2.45
N ARG A 4 -25.17 -18.24 1.51
CA ARG A 4 -24.47 -17.82 0.30
C ARG A 4 -23.28 -16.95 0.71
N ILE A 5 -22.07 -17.44 0.50
CA ILE A 5 -20.85 -16.64 0.71
C ILE A 5 -20.77 -15.57 -0.36
N LEU A 6 -20.49 -14.34 0.04
CA LEU A 6 -20.20 -13.26 -0.88
C LEU A 6 -18.69 -13.03 -0.97
N ARG A 7 -18.25 -12.48 -2.10
CA ARG A 7 -16.85 -12.09 -2.31
C ARG A 7 -16.35 -11.16 -1.19
N ALA A 8 -17.21 -10.26 -0.72
CA ALA A 8 -16.93 -9.35 0.38
C ALA A 8 -16.67 -10.06 1.72
N ASP A 9 -17.37 -11.16 2.01
CA ASP A 9 -17.16 -11.93 3.24
C ASP A 9 -15.76 -12.57 3.26
N ILE A 10 -15.33 -13.09 2.10
CA ILE A 10 -14.00 -13.67 1.92
C ILE A 10 -12.92 -12.61 2.12
N LEU A 11 -13.08 -11.43 1.52
CA LEU A 11 -12.11 -10.34 1.65
C LEU A 11 -12.05 -9.83 3.09
N ARG A 12 -13.19 -9.64 3.77
CA ARG A 12 -13.24 -9.25 5.17
C ARG A 12 -12.46 -10.21 6.07
N VAL A 13 -12.75 -11.51 5.97
CA VAL A 13 -12.03 -12.54 6.75
C VAL A 13 -10.54 -12.58 6.41
N ALA A 14 -10.18 -12.37 5.15
CA ALA A 14 -8.79 -12.32 4.76
C ALA A 14 -8.06 -11.08 5.32
N ILE A 15 -8.68 -9.89 5.34
CA ILE A 15 -8.13 -8.71 6.04
C ILE A 15 -7.93 -9.01 7.52
N GLU A 16 -8.94 -9.57 8.21
CA GLU A 16 -8.81 -9.94 9.63
C GLU A 16 -7.64 -10.91 9.88
N LEU A 17 -7.38 -11.84 8.94
CA LEU A 17 -6.23 -12.74 9.02
C LEU A 17 -4.90 -12.04 8.75
N LEU A 18 -4.88 -11.12 7.78
CA LEU A 18 -3.72 -10.28 7.47
C LEU A 18 -3.32 -9.48 8.70
N ASP A 19 -4.27 -8.76 9.31
CA ASP A 19 -3.99 -7.89 10.46
C ASP A 19 -3.47 -8.69 11.67
N ARG A 20 -3.97 -9.91 11.87
CA ARG A 20 -3.53 -10.78 12.98
C ARG A 20 -2.14 -11.40 12.76
N GLY A 21 -1.79 -11.76 11.53
CA GLY A 21 -0.68 -12.70 11.28
C GLY A 21 0.14 -12.44 10.03
N GLY A 22 -0.10 -11.34 9.33
CA GLY A 22 0.62 -10.92 8.14
C GLY A 22 0.32 -11.80 6.94
N LEU A 23 1.10 -11.61 5.88
CA LEU A 23 1.03 -12.41 4.65
C LEU A 23 1.09 -13.92 4.88
N PRO A 24 1.90 -14.47 5.82
CA PRO A 24 1.91 -15.91 6.09
C PRO A 24 0.57 -16.46 6.58
N ALA A 25 -0.28 -15.64 7.22
CA ALA A 25 -1.59 -16.05 7.69
C ALA A 25 -2.65 -16.18 6.58
N LEU A 26 -2.41 -15.55 5.41
CA LEU A 26 -3.30 -15.60 4.25
C LEU A 26 -3.22 -16.94 3.51
N VAL A 27 -3.85 -17.97 4.10
CA VAL A 27 -3.92 -19.32 3.54
C VAL A 27 -5.36 -19.64 3.16
N MET A 28 -5.59 -20.09 1.91
CA MET A 28 -6.93 -20.39 1.38
C MET A 28 -7.74 -21.33 2.30
N ARG A 29 -7.12 -22.39 2.80
CA ARG A 29 -7.77 -23.33 3.73
C ARG A 29 -8.19 -22.67 5.04
N ARG A 30 -7.37 -21.75 5.55
CA ARG A 30 -7.65 -21.03 6.80
C ARG A 30 -8.82 -20.06 6.62
N ILE A 31 -8.83 -19.32 5.52
CA ILE A 31 -9.94 -18.41 5.16
C ILE A 31 -11.26 -19.19 5.08
N ALA A 32 -11.26 -20.35 4.43
CA ALA A 32 -12.45 -21.20 4.32
C ALA A 32 -12.91 -21.75 5.69
N ALA A 33 -11.97 -22.13 6.55
CA ALA A 33 -12.29 -22.61 7.90
C ALA A 33 -12.92 -21.51 8.78
N GLU A 34 -12.41 -20.27 8.71
CA GLU A 34 -12.99 -19.11 9.43
C GLU A 34 -14.41 -18.77 8.94
N LEU A 35 -14.75 -19.13 7.69
CA LEU A 35 -16.08 -18.97 7.10
C LEU A 35 -16.98 -20.21 7.26
N ASP A 36 -16.52 -21.26 7.93
CA ASP A 36 -17.20 -22.56 8.07
C ASP A 36 -17.64 -23.18 6.73
N VAL A 37 -16.76 -23.10 5.72
CA VAL A 37 -17.02 -23.67 4.39
C VAL A 37 -15.88 -24.53 3.86
N GLN A 38 -16.18 -25.30 2.82
CA GLN A 38 -15.16 -26.04 2.08
C GLN A 38 -14.27 -25.07 1.30
N GLN A 39 -12.95 -25.35 1.25
CA GLN A 39 -12.00 -24.52 0.52
C GLN A 39 -12.36 -24.36 -0.98
N SER A 40 -12.96 -25.37 -1.58
CA SER A 40 -13.45 -25.32 -2.97
C SER A 40 -14.48 -24.19 -3.20
N ALA A 41 -15.22 -23.78 -2.16
CA ALA A 41 -16.19 -22.68 -2.24
C ALA A 41 -15.51 -21.34 -2.59
N LEU A 42 -14.29 -21.11 -2.08
CA LEU A 42 -13.54 -19.87 -2.34
C LEU A 42 -13.14 -19.74 -3.81
N TYR A 43 -12.89 -20.87 -4.49
CA TYR A 43 -12.44 -20.87 -5.88
C TYR A 43 -13.52 -20.45 -6.89
N TRP A 44 -14.79 -20.41 -6.48
CA TRP A 44 -15.86 -19.79 -7.28
C TRP A 44 -15.77 -18.26 -7.31
N HIS A 45 -15.07 -17.65 -6.36
CA HIS A 45 -14.88 -16.20 -6.26
C HIS A 45 -13.48 -15.75 -6.68
N PHE A 46 -12.47 -16.60 -6.45
CA PHE A 46 -11.07 -16.31 -6.75
C PHE A 46 -10.41 -17.56 -7.35
N ARG A 47 -10.01 -17.49 -8.61
CA ARG A 47 -9.41 -18.61 -9.36
C ARG A 47 -8.15 -19.15 -8.70
N ASN A 48 -7.43 -18.31 -7.96
CA ASN A 48 -6.24 -18.67 -7.20
C ASN A 48 -5.96 -17.68 -6.06
N LYS A 49 -4.93 -17.98 -5.25
CA LYS A 49 -4.49 -17.10 -4.16
C LYS A 49 -4.09 -15.71 -4.66
N GLN A 50 -3.46 -15.58 -5.81
CA GLN A 50 -2.98 -14.29 -6.32
C GLN A 50 -4.13 -13.35 -6.69
N GLU A 51 -5.24 -13.88 -7.23
CA GLU A 51 -6.44 -13.07 -7.48
C GLU A 51 -7.09 -12.57 -6.18
N LEU A 52 -7.04 -13.37 -5.11
CA LEU A 52 -7.49 -12.94 -3.78
C LEU A 52 -6.56 -11.86 -3.20
N LEU A 53 -5.24 -12.02 -3.29
CA LEU A 53 -4.28 -11.03 -2.82
C LEU A 53 -4.40 -9.70 -3.58
N ALA A 54 -4.58 -9.77 -4.90
CA ALA A 54 -4.82 -8.58 -5.73
C ALA A 54 -6.08 -7.84 -5.32
N ALA A 55 -7.17 -8.57 -5.06
CA ALA A 55 -8.42 -7.97 -4.60
C ALA A 55 -8.31 -7.33 -3.21
N LEU A 56 -7.50 -7.90 -2.32
CA LEU A 56 -7.19 -7.27 -1.03
C LEU A 56 -6.36 -6.00 -1.21
N ALA A 57 -5.35 -6.04 -2.08
CA ALA A 57 -4.56 -4.86 -2.40
C ALA A 57 -5.42 -3.73 -2.99
N ASP A 58 -6.35 -4.05 -3.89
CA ASP A 58 -7.32 -3.07 -4.42
C ASP A 58 -8.18 -2.48 -3.30
N GLN A 59 -8.67 -3.31 -2.37
CA GLN A 59 -9.47 -2.83 -1.24
C GLN A 59 -8.70 -1.87 -0.32
N ILE A 60 -7.43 -2.14 -0.06
CA ILE A 60 -6.54 -1.24 0.70
C ILE A 60 -6.36 0.08 -0.05
N ILE A 61 -6.06 0.03 -1.35
CA ILE A 61 -5.90 1.23 -2.17
C ILE A 61 -7.19 2.05 -2.26
N ASP A 62 -8.34 1.40 -2.33
CA ASP A 62 -9.65 2.06 -2.38
C ASP A 62 -9.96 2.83 -1.09
N ALA A 63 -9.46 2.36 0.06
CA ALA A 63 -9.62 3.02 1.36
C ALA A 63 -8.73 4.26 1.54
N VAL A 64 -7.67 4.42 0.74
CA VAL A 64 -6.79 5.58 0.80
C VAL A 64 -7.60 6.87 0.58
N ALA A 65 -7.52 7.79 1.55
CA ALA A 65 -8.22 9.07 1.46
C ALA A 65 -7.70 9.93 0.29
N ALA A 66 -8.62 10.55 -0.44
CA ALA A 66 -8.28 11.53 -1.46
C ALA A 66 -7.68 12.80 -0.82
N PRO A 67 -6.65 13.43 -1.42
CA PRO A 67 -6.05 14.62 -0.85
C PRO A 67 -7.01 15.82 -0.92
N THR A 68 -7.04 16.59 0.16
CA THR A 68 -7.89 17.78 0.37
C THR A 68 -7.12 19.10 0.27
N SER A 69 -5.79 19.03 0.32
CA SER A 69 -4.88 20.17 0.20
C SER A 69 -5.04 20.89 -1.14
N THR A 70 -4.59 22.15 -1.15
CA THR A 70 -4.54 22.99 -2.35
C THR A 70 -3.12 23.02 -2.92
N GLY A 71 -3.01 23.03 -4.25
CA GLY A 71 -1.72 23.05 -4.93
C GLY A 71 -1.13 21.64 -5.07
N TRP A 72 -0.64 21.34 -6.27
CA TRP A 72 -0.17 20.00 -6.61
C TRP A 72 0.95 19.46 -5.69
N PRO A 73 1.92 20.26 -5.18
CA PRO A 73 2.97 19.69 -4.32
C PRO A 73 2.41 19.18 -3.00
N SER A 74 1.54 19.97 -2.35
CA SER A 74 0.90 19.60 -1.09
C SER A 74 -0.09 18.46 -1.26
N ARG A 75 -0.79 18.39 -2.40
CA ARG A 75 -1.68 17.26 -2.72
C ARG A 75 -0.92 15.94 -2.90
N LEU A 76 0.24 15.97 -3.56
CA LEU A 76 1.11 14.79 -3.69
C LEU A 76 1.68 14.37 -2.33
N GLU A 77 2.11 15.34 -1.52
CA GLU A 77 2.59 15.06 -0.16
C GLU A 77 1.50 14.41 0.71
N GLU A 78 0.29 14.95 0.70
CA GLU A 78 -0.87 14.39 1.41
C GLU A 78 -1.24 13.01 0.87
N LEU A 79 -1.26 12.81 -0.45
CA LEU A 79 -1.55 11.50 -1.06
C LEU A 79 -0.51 10.44 -0.66
N CYS A 80 0.78 10.78 -0.65
CA CYS A 80 1.83 9.90 -0.14
C CYS A 80 1.63 9.57 1.33
N GLY A 81 1.27 10.56 2.15
CA GLY A 81 0.96 10.39 3.57
C GLY A 81 -0.24 9.47 3.80
N ASN A 82 -1.33 9.69 3.07
CA ASN A 82 -2.56 8.90 3.15
C ASN A 82 -2.32 7.46 2.71
N LEU A 83 -1.57 7.25 1.63
CA LEU A 83 -1.20 5.91 1.18
C LEU A 83 -0.35 5.19 2.23
N ARG A 84 0.70 5.84 2.76
CA ARG A 84 1.50 5.24 3.83
C ARG A 84 0.67 4.89 5.05
N ALA A 85 -0.22 5.79 5.49
CA ALA A 85 -1.08 5.56 6.64
C ALA A 85 -1.93 4.30 6.44
N GLU A 86 -2.62 4.21 5.30
CA GLU A 86 -3.48 3.06 4.97
C GLU A 86 -2.68 1.75 4.89
N LEU A 87 -1.48 1.77 4.29
CA LEU A 87 -0.60 0.59 4.25
C LEU A 87 -0.16 0.13 5.65
N LEU A 88 -0.01 1.07 6.60
CA LEU A 88 0.41 0.78 7.97
C LEU A 88 -0.72 0.28 8.88
N GLU A 89 -1.99 0.49 8.51
CA GLU A 89 -3.14 -0.09 9.22
C GLU A 89 -3.18 -1.62 9.10
N HIS A 90 -2.59 -2.16 8.03
CA HIS A 90 -2.57 -3.58 7.74
C HIS A 90 -1.17 -4.16 7.88
N LYS A 91 -1.02 -5.23 8.66
CA LYS A 91 0.26 -5.94 8.79
C LYS A 91 0.70 -6.48 7.42
N ASP A 92 1.94 -6.21 7.03
CA ASP A 92 2.50 -6.52 5.70
C ASP A 92 1.71 -5.89 4.52
N GLY A 93 0.92 -4.85 4.78
CA GLY A 93 0.10 -4.17 3.77
C GLY A 93 0.92 -3.60 2.62
N ALA A 94 2.10 -3.02 2.91
CA ALA A 94 3.01 -2.51 1.88
C ALA A 94 3.50 -3.63 0.95
N ASP A 95 3.90 -4.77 1.50
CA ASP A 95 4.38 -5.92 0.72
C ASP A 95 3.25 -6.57 -0.11
N LEU A 96 2.04 -6.63 0.45
CA LEU A 96 0.85 -7.11 -0.27
C LEU A 96 0.57 -6.25 -1.51
N VAL A 97 0.51 -4.93 -1.32
CA VAL A 97 0.24 -3.97 -2.40
C VAL A 97 1.37 -3.95 -3.42
N ALA A 98 2.63 -3.94 -2.97
CA ALA A 98 3.80 -3.98 -3.85
C ALA A 98 3.80 -5.25 -4.73
N THR A 99 3.47 -6.41 -4.15
CA THR A 99 3.38 -7.69 -4.88
C THR A 99 2.27 -7.66 -5.93
N ALA A 100 1.06 -7.21 -5.55
CA ALA A 100 -0.08 -7.13 -6.47
C ALA A 100 0.20 -6.17 -7.65
N PHE A 101 0.85 -5.03 -7.37
CA PHE A 101 1.27 -4.06 -8.37
C PHE A 101 2.32 -4.64 -9.31
N ALA A 102 3.38 -5.25 -8.77
CA ALA A 102 4.46 -5.85 -9.57
C ALA A 102 3.95 -6.97 -10.49
N PHE A 103 2.97 -7.76 -10.05
CA PHE A 103 2.36 -8.82 -10.86
C PHE A 103 1.31 -8.30 -11.85
N ARG A 104 0.98 -6.99 -11.80
CA ARG A 104 -0.08 -6.36 -12.58
C ARG A 104 -1.44 -7.01 -12.37
N LEU A 105 -1.71 -7.48 -11.15
CA LEU A 105 -2.96 -8.13 -10.79
C LEU A 105 -3.91 -7.21 -10.02
N GLY A 106 -3.39 -6.16 -9.37
CA GLY A 106 -4.16 -5.18 -8.59
C GLY A 106 -3.32 -3.94 -8.25
N ALA A 107 -3.85 -3.08 -7.37
CA ALA A 107 -3.27 -1.81 -6.92
C ALA A 107 -2.98 -0.77 -8.03
N GLY A 108 -3.49 -0.99 -9.25
CA GLY A 108 -3.28 -0.06 -10.36
C GLY A 108 -3.93 1.31 -10.14
N GLU A 109 -4.90 1.42 -9.23
CA GLU A 109 -5.48 2.71 -8.88
C GLU A 109 -4.49 3.60 -8.11
N ALA A 110 -3.55 3.02 -7.38
CA ALA A 110 -2.55 3.78 -6.63
C ALA A 110 -1.71 4.66 -7.57
N ILE A 111 -1.20 4.09 -8.67
CA ILE A 111 -0.41 4.85 -9.64
C ILE A 111 -1.27 5.85 -10.41
N ARG A 112 -2.52 5.49 -10.77
CA ARG A 112 -3.45 6.39 -11.47
C ARG A 112 -3.80 7.64 -10.67
N ARG A 113 -3.93 7.52 -9.34
CA ARG A 113 -4.17 8.67 -8.46
C ARG A 113 -3.00 9.66 -8.49
N PHE A 114 -1.75 9.17 -8.49
CA PHE A 114 -0.58 10.02 -8.64
C PHE A 114 -0.49 10.65 -10.04
N GLU A 115 -0.70 9.88 -11.10
CA GLU A 115 -0.76 10.37 -12.48
C GLU A 115 -1.80 11.49 -12.61
N GLY A 116 -2.99 11.31 -12.05
CA GLY A 116 -4.04 12.33 -12.09
C GLY A 116 -3.70 13.64 -11.37
N GLU A 117 -2.92 13.60 -10.28
CA GLU A 117 -2.43 14.83 -9.62
C GLU A 117 -1.31 15.50 -10.43
N LEU A 118 -0.44 14.73 -11.07
CA LEU A 118 0.66 15.22 -11.90
C LEU A 118 0.16 15.77 -13.25
N ASP A 119 -0.85 15.16 -13.85
CA ASP A 119 -1.51 15.65 -15.06
C ASP A 119 -2.19 17.01 -14.79
N ARG A 120 -2.87 17.14 -13.64
CA ARG A 120 -3.45 18.44 -13.20
C ARG A 120 -2.39 19.49 -12.91
N ALA A 121 -1.19 19.05 -12.56
CA ALA A 121 -0.05 19.94 -12.41
C ALA A 121 0.49 20.40 -13.77
N GLY A 122 0.12 19.79 -14.90
CA GLY A 122 0.56 20.23 -16.23
C GLY A 122 1.79 19.50 -16.77
N LEU A 123 2.20 18.40 -16.14
CA LEU A 123 3.29 17.57 -16.66
C LEU A 123 2.88 16.88 -17.97
N SER A 124 3.87 16.56 -18.80
CA SER A 124 3.62 15.64 -19.93
C SER A 124 3.26 14.25 -19.42
N THR A 125 2.50 13.48 -20.20
CA THR A 125 2.10 12.11 -19.83
C THR A 125 3.30 11.23 -19.45
N GLN A 126 4.44 11.37 -20.14
CA GLN A 126 5.63 10.57 -19.86
C GLN A 126 6.28 10.96 -18.52
N GLU A 127 6.33 12.26 -18.22
CA GLU A 127 6.84 12.76 -16.94
C GLU A 127 5.91 12.40 -15.79
N ALA A 128 4.58 12.53 -15.98
CA ALA A 128 3.58 12.13 -15.00
C ALA A 128 3.68 10.64 -14.65
N GLN A 129 3.77 9.75 -15.64
CA GLN A 129 3.96 8.31 -15.44
C GLN A 129 5.25 8.00 -14.67
N THR A 130 6.35 8.67 -15.04
CA THR A 130 7.65 8.46 -14.40
C THR A 130 7.63 8.95 -12.95
N ALA A 131 7.13 10.16 -12.70
CA ALA A 131 7.03 10.74 -11.38
C ALA A 131 6.06 9.97 -10.46
N ALA A 132 4.92 9.53 -10.99
CA ALA A 132 3.97 8.69 -10.27
C ALA A 132 4.61 7.37 -9.83
N SER A 133 5.36 6.74 -10.74
CA SER A 133 6.13 5.52 -10.44
C SER A 133 7.17 5.78 -9.35
N VAL A 134 7.95 6.86 -9.43
CA VAL A 134 8.95 7.21 -8.40
C VAL A 134 8.30 7.41 -7.03
N LEU A 135 7.21 8.17 -6.96
CA LEU A 135 6.47 8.41 -5.72
C LEU A 135 5.91 7.10 -5.14
N LEU A 136 5.24 6.29 -5.97
CA LEU A 136 4.68 5.01 -5.52
C LEU A 136 5.76 4.07 -4.98
N HIS A 137 6.88 3.92 -5.70
CA HIS A 137 8.00 3.08 -5.24
C HIS A 137 8.63 3.61 -3.95
N TYR A 138 8.73 4.94 -3.79
CA TYR A 138 9.18 5.54 -2.54
C TYR A 138 8.25 5.18 -1.38
N VAL A 139 6.93 5.35 -1.55
CA VAL A 139 5.96 5.03 -0.49
C VAL A 139 5.99 3.56 -0.12
N LEU A 140 5.94 2.66 -1.11
CA LEU A 140 5.97 1.22 -0.88
C LEU A 140 7.28 0.80 -0.20
N GLY A 141 8.44 1.19 -0.74
CA GLY A 141 9.73 0.79 -0.20
C GLY A 141 10.00 1.33 1.21
N TYR A 142 9.62 2.59 1.47
CA TYR A 142 9.75 3.16 2.80
C TYR A 142 8.85 2.42 3.81
N THR A 143 7.59 2.18 3.44
CA THR A 143 6.60 1.57 4.33
C THR A 143 6.90 0.09 4.58
N THR A 144 7.37 -0.66 3.57
CA THR A 144 7.87 -2.04 3.74
C THR A 144 8.99 -2.08 4.79
N ASN A 145 10.00 -1.22 4.65
CA ASN A 145 11.13 -1.18 5.59
C ASN A 145 10.68 -0.79 7.01
N GLU A 146 9.71 0.13 7.12
CA GLU A 146 9.11 0.50 8.40
C GLU A 146 8.38 -0.67 9.06
N GLN A 147 7.57 -1.41 8.31
CA GLN A 147 6.86 -2.60 8.83
C GLN A 147 7.84 -3.70 9.25
N GLN A 148 8.88 -3.95 8.46
CA GLN A 148 9.95 -4.89 8.81
C GLN A 148 10.70 -4.45 10.08
N HIS A 149 10.97 -3.16 10.23
CA HIS A 149 11.60 -2.62 11.43
C HIS A 149 10.72 -2.82 12.67
N ARG A 150 9.41 -2.53 12.58
CA ARG A 150 8.45 -2.78 13.67
C ARG A 150 8.41 -4.26 14.05
N GLN A 151 8.37 -5.15 13.05
CA GLN A 151 8.39 -6.59 13.29
C GLN A 151 9.69 -7.04 13.97
N ALA A 152 10.86 -6.54 13.53
CA ALA A 152 12.13 -6.85 14.17
C ALA A 152 12.18 -6.34 15.62
N ALA A 153 11.60 -5.17 15.89
CA ALA A 153 11.45 -4.62 17.24
C ALA A 153 10.60 -5.54 18.14
N ASP A 154 9.43 -5.96 17.66
CA ASP A 154 8.52 -6.86 18.38
C ASP A 154 9.16 -8.21 18.71
N LEU A 155 10.08 -8.68 17.85
CA LEU A 155 10.85 -9.90 18.05
C LEU A 155 12.10 -9.71 18.93
N GLY A 156 12.43 -8.48 19.34
CA GLY A 156 13.68 -8.18 20.04
C GLY A 156 14.94 -8.42 19.18
N ALA A 157 14.80 -8.38 17.85
CA ALA A 157 15.84 -8.69 16.88
C ALA A 157 16.58 -7.43 16.37
N LEU A 158 16.36 -6.27 16.99
CA LEU A 158 17.09 -5.05 16.67
C LEU A 158 18.46 -5.06 17.34
N ASP A 159 19.49 -4.64 16.59
CA ASP A 159 20.81 -4.33 17.14
C ASP A 159 20.93 -2.82 17.41
N PRO A 160 20.95 -2.37 18.68
CA PRO A 160 21.06 -0.96 19.04
C PRO A 160 22.40 -0.30 18.62
N GLN A 161 23.44 -1.10 18.33
CA GLN A 161 24.75 -0.58 17.92
C GLN A 161 24.89 -0.40 16.41
N SER A 162 23.98 -0.98 15.61
CA SER A 162 24.00 -0.88 14.16
C SER A 162 23.47 0.46 13.61
N MET A 163 22.82 1.30 14.43
CA MET A 163 22.27 2.59 14.00
C MET A 163 23.00 3.78 14.66
N PRO A 164 23.19 4.90 13.94
CA PRO A 164 23.61 6.15 14.55
C PRO A 164 22.65 6.55 15.67
N HIS A 165 23.17 6.87 16.85
CA HIS A 165 22.39 7.09 18.09
C HIS A 165 21.43 8.30 18.05
N ASP A 166 21.44 9.11 16.98
CA ASP A 166 20.70 10.36 16.86
C ASP A 166 19.47 10.30 15.93
N ARG A 167 19.20 9.17 15.26
CA ARG A 167 18.04 9.03 14.37
C ARG A 167 17.02 8.04 14.92
N THR A 168 15.80 8.52 15.13
CA THR A 168 14.62 7.65 15.28
C THR A 168 14.21 7.20 13.86
N PRO A 169 14.38 5.94 13.47
CA PRO A 169 14.09 5.52 12.12
C PRO A 169 12.58 5.54 11.84
N PHE A 170 12.21 5.78 10.58
CA PHE A 170 10.82 5.69 10.08
C PHE A 170 9.81 6.68 10.69
N GLY A 171 10.26 7.83 11.19
CA GLY A 171 9.37 8.90 11.63
C GLY A 171 8.55 9.50 10.48
N THR A 172 7.31 9.94 10.76
CA THR A 172 6.43 10.58 9.75
C THR A 172 7.10 11.78 9.08
N GLU A 173 7.84 12.60 9.83
CA GLU A 173 8.56 13.75 9.25
C GLU A 173 9.72 13.33 8.35
N ASP A 174 10.42 12.23 8.65
CA ASP A 174 11.48 11.72 7.78
C ASP A 174 10.91 11.21 6.45
N PHE A 175 9.77 10.52 6.51
CA PHE A 175 9.02 10.12 5.33
C PHE A 175 8.59 11.34 4.49
N LEU A 176 7.88 12.29 5.09
CA LEU A 176 7.39 13.47 4.36
C LEU A 176 8.54 14.33 3.83
N ARG A 177 9.68 14.41 4.54
CA ARG A 177 10.88 15.07 4.02
C ARG A 177 11.40 14.42 2.76
N GLY A 178 11.41 13.09 2.68
CA GLY A 178 11.76 12.37 1.46
C GLY A 178 10.77 12.62 0.33
N VAL A 179 9.47 12.60 0.61
CA VAL A 179 8.43 12.98 -0.36
C VAL A 179 8.67 14.39 -0.91
N ARG A 180 8.91 15.38 -0.04
CA ARG A 180 9.19 16.76 -0.44
C ARG A 180 10.44 16.89 -1.30
N LEU A 181 11.48 16.09 -1.05
CA LEU A 181 12.67 16.06 -1.91
C LEU A 181 12.35 15.54 -3.32
N VAL A 182 11.56 14.47 -3.42
CA VAL A 182 11.09 13.93 -4.70
C VAL A 182 10.21 14.96 -5.42
N VAL A 183 9.19 15.49 -4.74
CA VAL A 183 8.25 16.49 -5.30
C VAL A 183 8.97 17.74 -5.78
N ARG A 184 9.94 18.26 -5.01
CA ARG A 184 10.78 19.41 -5.44
C ARG A 184 11.61 19.08 -6.69
N GLY A 185 12.08 17.83 -6.82
CA GLY A 185 12.85 17.36 -7.98
C GLY A 185 12.02 17.24 -9.27
N ILE A 186 10.70 17.13 -9.15
CA ILE A 186 9.78 17.13 -10.32
C ILE A 186 9.77 18.52 -11.01
N GLY A 187 10.10 19.59 -10.29
CA GLY A 187 10.41 20.90 -10.89
C GLY A 187 9.20 21.71 -11.41
N PRO A 188 9.44 22.95 -11.92
CA PRO A 188 8.40 23.93 -12.26
C PRO A 188 7.76 23.72 -13.64
N ALA A 189 7.88 22.56 -14.28
CA ALA A 189 7.10 22.25 -15.50
C ALA A 189 5.58 22.38 -15.25
N ALA A 190 5.18 22.40 -13.98
CA ALA A 190 3.82 22.64 -13.51
C ALA A 190 3.42 24.12 -13.28
N ALA A 191 4.32 25.08 -13.52
CA ALA A 191 4.10 26.51 -13.28
C ALA A 191 3.81 27.34 -14.55
N ASP A 192 3.90 26.73 -15.73
CA ASP A 192 3.68 27.38 -17.03
C ASP A 192 2.34 26.93 -17.65
N GLY A 193 1.24 27.24 -16.97
CA GLY A 193 -0.14 27.06 -17.45
C GLY A 193 -1.06 28.19 -17.02
#